data_AF-A0A662AFN3-F1
#
_entry.id   AF-A0A662AFN3-F1
#
_cell.length_a   1.000
_cell.length_b   1.000
_cell.length_c   1.000
_cell.angle_alpha   90.00
_cell.angle_beta   90.00
_cell.angle_gamma   90.00
#
_symmetry.space_group_name_H-M   'P 1'
#
loop_
_entity.id
_entity.type
_entity.pdbx_description
1 polymer ?
#
loop_
_entity_poly.entity_id
_entity_poly.type
_entity_poly.pdbx_seq_one_letter_code
_entity_poly.pdbx_strand_id
1 'polypeptide(L)'
;SGEELVADTIVISAGIRPRLELAKNTDIKINKGIIVDDFMETSVKNIYAAGDISEHNNICYGLWLPAKEQGFIAAQNMTNLKTKYSGSKIETRMKVTGISLFSAGDINKNDALINRITNNTSYQKTIIKNDNLIGAISIGDSKSASTLAKIFEGKTELNSYLNLDGNFKIN
;
A
#
# COMPACT_ATOMS: atom_id res chain seq x y z
N SER A 1 -12.68 -28.11 -14.83
CA SER A 1 -13.63 -29.20 -14.54
C SER A 1 -14.85 -29.15 -15.43
N GLY A 2 -15.30 -27.99 -15.97
CA GLY A 2 -16.55 -27.91 -16.76
C GLY A 2 -17.81 -28.10 -15.89
N GLU A 3 -17.62 -28.03 -14.58
CA GLU A 3 -18.64 -28.26 -13.57
C GLU A 3 -19.52 -27.02 -13.42
N GLU A 4 -20.83 -27.24 -13.32
CA GLU A 4 -21.82 -26.19 -13.10
C GLU A 4 -22.12 -26.10 -11.59
N LEU A 5 -22.06 -24.88 -11.04
CA LEU A 5 -22.37 -24.61 -9.64
C LEU A 5 -23.64 -23.77 -9.55
N VAL A 6 -24.67 -24.30 -8.89
CA VAL A 6 -25.91 -23.56 -8.64
C VAL A 6 -25.67 -22.55 -7.51
N ALA A 7 -25.95 -21.26 -7.77
CA ALA A 7 -25.79 -20.18 -6.79
C ALA A 7 -26.89 -19.13 -6.95
N ASP A 8 -27.41 -18.63 -5.82
CA ASP A 8 -28.37 -17.52 -5.80
C ASP A 8 -27.69 -16.16 -6.05
N THR A 9 -26.39 -16.05 -5.76
CA THR A 9 -25.60 -14.82 -5.93
C THR A 9 -24.12 -15.16 -6.12
N ILE A 10 -23.45 -14.36 -6.96
CA ILE A 10 -22.02 -14.48 -7.24
C ILE A 10 -21.33 -13.17 -6.86
N VAL A 11 -20.25 -13.26 -6.08
CA VAL A 11 -19.36 -12.15 -5.77
C VAL A 11 -18.02 -12.39 -6.45
N ILE A 12 -17.58 -11.46 -7.30
CA ILE A 12 -16.30 -11.54 -8.00
C ILE A 12 -15.29 -10.62 -7.30
N SER A 13 -14.26 -11.21 -6.71
CA SER A 13 -13.12 -10.50 -6.11
C SER A 13 -11.82 -10.94 -6.78
N ALA A 14 -11.68 -10.61 -8.07
CA ALA A 14 -10.55 -11.00 -8.92
C ALA A 14 -9.57 -9.84 -9.22
N GLY A 15 -9.59 -8.79 -8.40
CA GLY A 15 -8.82 -7.56 -8.59
C GLY A 15 -9.54 -6.51 -9.45
N ILE A 16 -8.93 -5.33 -9.55
CA ILE A 16 -9.44 -4.19 -10.32
C ILE A 16 -8.43 -3.77 -11.40
N ARG A 17 -8.90 -3.01 -12.39
CA ARG A 17 -8.05 -2.38 -13.41
C ARG A 17 -8.44 -0.90 -13.56
N PRO A 18 -7.47 -0.01 -13.86
CA PRO A 18 -7.78 1.38 -14.19
C PRO A 18 -8.81 1.50 -15.32
N ARG A 19 -9.78 2.39 -15.13
CA ARG A 19 -10.84 2.69 -16.12
C ARG A 19 -10.32 3.71 -17.13
N LEU A 20 -9.80 3.25 -18.26
CA LEU A 20 -9.06 4.08 -19.22
C LEU A 20 -9.85 4.48 -20.47
N GLU A 21 -11.14 4.15 -20.57
CA GLU A 21 -11.94 4.39 -21.78
C GLU A 21 -11.91 5.85 -22.23
N LEU A 22 -11.92 6.81 -21.30
CA LEU A 22 -11.88 8.24 -21.60
C LEU A 22 -10.55 8.67 -22.26
N ALA A 23 -9.44 8.02 -21.90
CA ALA A 23 -8.10 8.39 -22.37
C ALA A 23 -7.68 7.68 -23.67
N LYS A 24 -8.34 6.57 -24.05
CA LYS A 24 -7.95 5.76 -25.22
C LYS A 24 -7.94 6.52 -26.55
N ASN A 25 -8.78 7.55 -26.68
CA ASN A 25 -8.95 8.33 -27.91
C ASN A 25 -8.43 9.76 -27.76
N THR A 26 -7.46 9.99 -26.88
CA THR A 26 -6.83 11.30 -26.65
C THR A 26 -5.31 11.18 -26.73
N ASP A 27 -4.62 12.32 -26.69
CA ASP A 27 -3.14 12.37 -26.64
C ASP A 27 -2.56 12.04 -25.24
N ILE A 28 -3.41 11.61 -24.30
CA ILE A 28 -2.98 11.20 -22.95
C ILE A 28 -2.29 9.84 -23.05
N LYS A 29 -1.02 9.79 -22.65
CA LYS A 29 -0.24 8.56 -22.59
C LYS A 29 -0.81 7.63 -21.51
N ILE A 30 -1.08 6.40 -21.90
CA ILE A 30 -1.59 5.34 -21.04
C ILE A 30 -0.70 4.10 -21.12
N ASN A 31 -0.70 3.30 -20.05
CA ASN A 31 -0.16 1.95 -20.00
C ASN A 31 -1.08 1.06 -19.16
N LYS A 32 -0.69 0.68 -17.93
CA LYS A 32 -1.58 0.04 -16.96
C LYS A 32 -2.57 1.05 -16.41
N GLY A 33 -2.13 2.31 -16.23
CA GLY A 33 -2.92 3.47 -15.86
C GLY A 33 -2.68 4.67 -16.79
N ILE A 34 -3.21 5.84 -16.43
CA ILE A 34 -2.80 7.12 -17.00
C ILE A 34 -1.39 7.43 -16.48
N ILE A 35 -0.43 7.55 -17.39
CA ILE A 35 0.97 7.82 -17.01
C ILE A 35 1.06 9.25 -16.51
N VAL A 36 1.59 9.42 -15.30
CA VAL A 36 1.81 10.72 -14.68
C VAL A 36 3.25 10.89 -14.22
N ASP A 37 3.71 12.13 -14.22
CA ASP A 37 5.02 12.52 -13.68
C ASP A 37 4.99 12.77 -12.16
N ASP A 38 6.10 13.26 -11.60
CA ASP A 38 6.21 13.58 -10.17
C ASP A 38 5.26 14.71 -9.73
N PHE A 39 4.64 15.45 -10.64
CA PHE A 39 3.70 16.52 -10.34
C PHE A 39 2.24 16.09 -10.57
N MET A 40 2.01 14.80 -10.81
CA MET A 40 0.70 14.22 -11.17
C MET A 40 0.16 14.75 -12.51
N GLU A 41 1.03 15.32 -13.35
CA GLU A 41 0.70 15.80 -14.68
C GLU A 41 0.67 14.63 -15.67
N THR A 42 -0.34 14.62 -16.54
CA THR A 42 -0.37 13.70 -17.68
C THR A 42 0.53 14.21 -18.81
N SER A 43 0.63 13.47 -19.92
CA SER A 43 1.32 13.95 -21.12
C SER A 43 0.65 15.16 -21.80
N VAL A 44 -0.57 15.52 -21.41
CA VAL A 44 -1.32 16.66 -21.95
C VAL A 44 -1.34 17.78 -20.93
N LYS A 45 -0.94 18.98 -21.39
CA LYS A 45 -0.84 20.18 -20.56
C LYS A 45 -2.16 20.48 -19.84
N ASN A 46 -2.07 20.87 -18.57
CA ASN A 46 -3.20 21.22 -17.69
C ASN A 46 -4.17 20.06 -17.42
N ILE A 47 -3.81 18.81 -17.75
CA ILE A 47 -4.57 17.62 -17.40
C ILE A 47 -3.76 16.80 -16.41
N TYR A 48 -4.39 16.42 -15.30
CA TYR A 48 -3.79 15.67 -14.19
C TYR A 48 -4.56 14.37 -13.98
N ALA A 49 -3.90 13.39 -13.37
CA ALA A 49 -4.54 12.15 -12.92
C ALA A 49 -4.01 11.76 -11.54
N ALA A 50 -4.87 11.19 -10.70
CA ALA A 50 -4.54 10.77 -9.34
C ALA A 50 -5.43 9.59 -8.92
N GLY A 51 -4.97 8.81 -7.95
CA GLY A 51 -5.67 7.64 -7.44
C GLY A 51 -5.49 6.42 -8.32
N ASP A 52 -6.43 5.48 -8.19
CA ASP A 52 -6.35 4.15 -8.80
C ASP A 52 -6.17 4.15 -10.32
N ILE A 53 -6.54 5.26 -10.99
CA ILE A 53 -6.37 5.41 -12.43
C ILE A 53 -4.92 5.74 -12.83
N SER A 54 -4.10 6.28 -11.92
CA SER A 54 -2.78 6.83 -12.21
C SER A 54 -1.68 5.76 -12.17
N GLU A 55 -0.69 5.93 -13.04
CA GLU A 55 0.55 5.16 -13.09
C GLU A 55 1.73 6.13 -12.91
N HIS A 56 2.35 6.10 -11.72
CA HIS A 56 3.53 6.89 -11.39
C HIS A 56 4.73 5.96 -11.28
N ASN A 57 5.81 6.25 -12.00
CA ASN A 57 7.03 5.41 -12.01
C ASN A 57 6.75 3.92 -12.26
N ASN A 58 5.84 3.61 -13.20
CA ASN A 58 5.38 2.26 -13.56
C ASN A 58 4.59 1.51 -12.46
N ILE A 59 4.09 2.23 -11.45
CA ILE A 59 3.32 1.68 -10.33
C ILE A 59 1.89 2.22 -10.38
N CYS A 60 0.90 1.31 -10.36
CA CYS A 60 -0.49 1.62 -10.05
C CYS A 60 -0.76 1.14 -8.63
N TYR A 61 -0.94 2.07 -7.69
CA TYR A 61 -1.00 1.73 -6.27
C TYR A 61 -2.28 0.99 -5.87
N GLY A 62 -3.46 1.44 -6.33
CA GLY A 62 -4.74 0.81 -5.98
C GLY A 62 -5.06 0.84 -4.48
N LEU A 63 -4.62 1.90 -3.78
CA LEU A 63 -4.68 2.02 -2.33
C LEU A 63 -5.14 3.42 -1.93
N TRP A 64 -5.89 3.49 -0.83
CA TRP A 64 -6.48 4.73 -0.31
C TRP A 64 -5.44 5.82 0.00
N LEU A 65 -4.36 5.47 0.72
CA LEU A 65 -3.35 6.47 1.13
C LEU A 65 -2.62 7.07 -0.08
N PRO A 66 -2.08 6.29 -1.03
CA PRO A 66 -1.55 6.82 -2.27
C PRO A 66 -2.55 7.68 -3.03
N ALA A 67 -3.81 7.24 -3.16
CA ALA A 67 -4.83 8.02 -3.86
C ALA A 67 -5.08 9.40 -3.23
N LYS A 68 -5.12 9.44 -1.89
CA LYS A 68 -5.23 10.69 -1.13
C LYS A 68 -4.02 11.60 -1.36
N GLU A 69 -2.80 11.08 -1.23
CA GLU A 69 -1.56 11.85 -1.42
C GLU A 69 -1.45 12.42 -2.84
N GLN A 70 -1.68 11.57 -3.85
CA GLN A 70 -1.70 11.97 -5.26
C GLN A 70 -2.75 13.04 -5.53
N GLY A 71 -3.95 12.92 -4.95
CA GLY A 71 -5.01 13.92 -5.09
C GLY A 71 -4.62 15.29 -4.52
N PHE A 72 -3.98 15.32 -3.35
CA PHE A 72 -3.46 16.57 -2.77
C PHE A 72 -2.39 17.20 -3.65
N ILE A 73 -1.46 16.40 -4.18
CA ILE A 73 -0.35 16.90 -5.00
C ILE A 73 -0.87 17.41 -6.35
N ALA A 74 -1.79 16.69 -6.99
CA ALA A 74 -2.45 17.16 -8.20
C ALA A 74 -3.14 18.52 -7.98
N ALA A 75 -3.90 18.66 -6.88
CA ALA A 75 -4.53 19.93 -6.54
C ALA A 75 -3.52 21.06 -6.32
N GLN A 76 -2.43 20.81 -5.59
CA GLN A 76 -1.37 21.78 -5.37
C GLN A 76 -0.73 22.24 -6.69
N ASN A 77 -0.48 21.32 -7.62
CA ASN A 77 0.14 21.63 -8.91
C ASN A 77 -0.81 22.34 -9.87
N MET A 78 -2.10 22.01 -9.87
CA MET A 78 -3.13 22.82 -10.55
C MET A 78 -3.12 24.28 -10.07
N THR A 79 -2.73 24.53 -8.82
CA THR A 79 -2.61 25.88 -8.22
C THR A 79 -1.20 26.47 -8.26
N ASN A 80 -0.29 25.93 -9.08
CA ASN A 80 1.09 26.40 -9.27
C ASN A 80 2.02 26.30 -8.04
N LEU A 81 1.72 25.42 -7.07
CA LEU A 81 2.58 25.23 -5.88
C LEU A 81 3.81 24.35 -6.13
N LYS A 82 3.91 23.67 -7.29
CA LYS A 82 5.05 22.83 -7.71
C LYS A 82 5.52 21.83 -6.65
N THR A 83 4.60 21.01 -6.15
CA THR A 83 4.88 19.95 -5.17
C THR A 83 5.15 18.62 -5.86
N LYS A 84 6.20 17.91 -5.45
CA LYS A 84 6.56 16.60 -6.01
C LYS A 84 5.97 15.45 -5.20
N TYR A 85 5.50 14.44 -5.90
CA TYR A 85 5.17 13.11 -5.41
C TYR A 85 6.37 12.18 -5.61
N SER A 86 6.91 11.65 -4.52
CA SER A 86 8.06 10.74 -4.55
C SER A 86 7.68 9.26 -4.48
N GLY A 87 6.39 8.95 -4.63
CA GLY A 87 5.84 7.62 -4.38
C GLY A 87 5.45 7.40 -2.92
N SER A 88 4.36 6.68 -2.70
CA SER A 88 3.89 6.32 -1.37
C SER A 88 4.54 5.05 -0.84
N LYS A 89 4.64 4.97 0.49
CA LYS A 89 4.91 3.71 1.18
C LYS A 89 3.71 2.78 1.01
N ILE A 90 3.97 1.53 0.61
CA ILE A 90 2.91 0.52 0.44
C ILE A 90 2.53 0.00 1.83
N GLU A 91 1.34 0.36 2.28
CA GLU A 91 0.69 -0.23 3.44
C GLU A 91 -0.77 -0.58 3.14
N THR A 92 -1.19 -1.73 3.65
CA THR A 92 -2.57 -2.20 3.55
C THR A 92 -3.09 -2.50 4.95
N ARG A 93 -4.24 -1.92 5.26
CA ARG A 93 -5.01 -2.19 6.48
C ARG A 93 -6.34 -2.77 6.07
N MET A 94 -6.73 -3.86 6.72
CA MET A 94 -8.04 -4.44 6.52
C MET A 94 -8.66 -4.73 7.88
N LYS A 95 -9.89 -4.27 8.06
CA LYS A 95 -10.71 -4.55 9.22
C LYS A 95 -11.89 -5.37 8.76
N VAL A 96 -11.80 -6.69 8.90
CA VAL A 96 -12.94 -7.61 8.77
C VAL A 96 -13.43 -7.92 10.18
N THR A 97 -14.72 -8.21 10.34
CA THR A 97 -15.31 -8.57 11.63
C THR A 97 -14.50 -9.69 12.29
N GLY A 98 -13.90 -9.39 13.44
CA GLY A 98 -13.11 -10.35 14.23
C GLY A 98 -11.64 -10.50 13.85
N ILE A 99 -11.15 -9.90 12.75
CA ILE A 99 -9.75 -10.02 12.33
C ILE A 99 -9.17 -8.65 11.94
N SER A 100 -8.15 -8.22 12.67
CA SER A 100 -7.32 -7.06 12.33
C SER A 100 -6.16 -7.51 11.45
N LEU A 101 -6.04 -6.95 10.24
CA LEU A 101 -4.89 -7.18 9.34
C LEU A 101 -4.14 -5.86 9.09
N PHE A 102 -2.83 -5.93 9.26
CA PHE A 102 -1.88 -4.93 8.79
C PHE A 102 -0.78 -5.63 7.98
N SER A 103 -0.45 -5.07 6.83
CA SER A 103 0.69 -5.50 6.02
C SER A 103 1.35 -4.27 5.40
N ALA A 104 2.67 -4.17 5.49
CA ALA A 104 3.40 -3.03 4.95
C ALA A 104 4.81 -3.41 4.49
N GLY A 105 5.34 -2.62 3.55
CA GLY A 105 6.72 -2.71 3.08
C GLY A 105 7.03 -3.97 2.26
N ASP A 106 8.32 -4.32 2.17
CA ASP A 106 8.80 -5.48 1.42
C ASP A 106 8.72 -6.75 2.26
N ILE A 107 7.55 -7.40 2.22
CA ILE A 107 7.29 -8.64 2.97
C ILE A 107 8.01 -9.88 2.43
N ASN A 108 8.68 -9.78 1.27
CA ASN A 108 9.37 -10.88 0.61
C ASN A 108 10.90 -10.73 0.64
N LYS A 109 11.42 -9.71 1.33
CA LYS A 109 12.87 -9.52 1.48
C LYS A 109 13.47 -10.64 2.32
N ASN A 110 14.37 -11.42 1.70
CA ASN A 110 15.03 -12.55 2.35
C ASN A 110 16.44 -12.21 2.89
N ASP A 111 17.02 -11.09 2.46
CA ASP A 111 18.30 -10.55 2.96
C ASP A 111 18.05 -9.50 4.07
N ALA A 112 17.44 -9.96 5.15
CA ALA A 112 17.04 -9.18 6.33
C ALA A 112 16.78 -10.11 7.52
N LEU A 113 16.76 -9.56 8.74
CA LEU A 113 16.34 -10.30 9.93
C LEU A 113 14.82 -10.51 9.89
N ILE A 114 14.38 -11.77 9.91
CA ILE A 114 12.96 -12.13 9.85
C ILE A 114 12.53 -12.76 11.17
N ASN A 115 11.64 -12.08 11.90
CA ASN A 115 11.00 -12.63 13.10
C ASN A 115 9.57 -13.05 12.77
N ARG A 116 9.16 -14.21 13.28
CA ARG A 116 7.80 -14.73 13.16
C ARG A 116 7.28 -15.14 14.52
N ILE A 117 6.09 -14.66 14.88
CA ILE A 117 5.38 -15.03 16.10
C ILE A 117 4.01 -15.56 15.66
N THR A 118 3.65 -16.73 16.13
CA THR A 118 2.37 -17.36 15.78
C THR A 118 1.78 -18.02 17.02
N ASN A 119 0.49 -17.80 17.23
CA ASN A 119 -0.31 -18.51 18.22
C ASN A 119 -1.67 -18.88 17.60
N ASN A 120 -2.58 -19.45 18.39
CA ASN A 120 -3.87 -19.95 17.92
C ASN A 120 -4.77 -18.87 17.29
N THR A 121 -4.53 -17.60 17.59
CA THR A 121 -5.41 -16.47 17.20
C THR A 121 -4.71 -15.36 16.44
N SER A 122 -3.36 -15.35 16.40
CA SER A 122 -2.62 -14.28 15.75
C SER A 122 -1.35 -14.76 15.05
N TYR A 123 -0.99 -13.99 14.04
CA TYR A 123 0.24 -14.14 13.27
C TYR A 123 0.93 -12.80 13.13
N GLN A 124 2.23 -12.78 13.39
CA GLN A 124 3.06 -11.61 13.19
C GLN A 124 4.34 -12.01 12.44
N LYS A 125 4.71 -11.21 11.45
CA LYS A 125 6.00 -11.28 10.76
C LYS A 125 6.59 -9.88 10.72
N THR A 126 7.85 -9.74 11.11
CA THR A 126 8.61 -8.48 10.97
C THR A 126 9.89 -8.75 10.21
N ILE A 127 10.25 -7.82 9.35
CA ILE A 127 11.44 -7.87 8.50
C ILE A 127 12.25 -6.62 8.77
N ILE A 128 13.43 -6.81 9.35
CA ILE A 128 14.27 -5.73 9.89
C ILE A 128 15.60 -5.74 9.15
N LYS A 129 16.03 -4.57 8.67
CA LYS A 129 17.33 -4.38 8.02
C LYS A 129 17.96 -3.08 8.49
N ASN A 130 19.22 -3.12 8.91
CA ASN A 130 19.95 -1.94 9.41
C ASN A 130 19.12 -1.16 10.46
N ASP A 131 18.56 -1.87 11.45
CA ASP A 131 17.71 -1.32 12.52
C ASP A 131 16.41 -0.62 12.06
N ASN A 132 16.00 -0.83 10.81
CA ASN A 132 14.77 -0.30 10.26
C ASN A 132 13.76 -1.42 9.98
N LEU A 133 12.48 -1.18 10.31
CA LEU A 133 11.38 -2.06 9.93
C LEU A 133 11.06 -1.84 8.45
N ILE A 134 11.53 -2.76 7.59
CA ILE A 134 11.34 -2.67 6.14
C ILE A 134 10.12 -3.44 5.63
N GLY A 135 9.56 -4.33 6.46
CA GLY A 135 8.34 -5.05 6.15
C GLY A 135 7.68 -5.64 7.39
N ALA A 136 6.35 -5.72 7.39
CA ALA A 136 5.59 -6.26 8.51
C ALA A 136 4.26 -6.87 8.07
N ILE A 137 3.83 -7.93 8.76
CA ILE A 137 2.48 -8.49 8.71
C ILE A 137 2.00 -8.68 10.15
N SER A 138 0.76 -8.30 10.44
CA SER A 138 0.07 -8.57 11.70
C SER A 138 -1.37 -8.98 11.42
N ILE A 139 -1.78 -10.15 11.92
CA ILE A 139 -3.11 -10.72 11.74
C ILE A 139 -3.66 -11.10 13.11
N GLY A 140 -4.91 -10.74 13.39
CA GLY A 140 -5.64 -11.15 14.60
C GLY A 140 -5.36 -10.31 15.85
N ASP A 141 -4.24 -9.60 15.90
CA ASP A 141 -3.90 -8.68 16.99
C ASP A 141 -3.92 -7.20 16.52
N SER A 142 -4.94 -6.46 16.98
CA SER A 142 -5.10 -5.04 16.67
C SER A 142 -4.06 -4.14 17.33
N LYS A 143 -3.54 -4.52 18.51
CA LYS A 143 -2.50 -3.76 19.20
C LYS A 143 -1.20 -3.86 18.43
N SER A 144 -0.83 -5.08 18.04
CA SER A 144 0.35 -5.33 17.21
C SER A 144 0.26 -4.64 15.85
N ALA A 145 -0.90 -4.73 15.18
CA ALA A 145 -1.15 -4.03 13.93
C ALA A 145 -0.98 -2.51 14.07
N SER A 146 -1.52 -1.90 15.14
CA SER A 146 -1.38 -0.47 15.38
C SER A 146 0.05 -0.04 15.70
N THR A 147 0.81 -0.85 16.44
CA THR A 147 2.20 -0.53 16.79
C THR A 147 3.11 -0.63 15.57
N LEU A 148 3.00 -1.71 14.80
CA LEU A 148 3.82 -1.90 13.58
C LEU A 148 3.57 -0.80 12.55
N ALA A 149 2.32 -0.37 12.40
CA ALA A 149 1.96 0.79 11.62
C ALA A 149 2.70 2.07 12.05
N LYS A 150 2.69 2.40 13.34
CA LYS A 150 3.39 3.59 13.86
C LYS A 150 4.89 3.53 13.60
N ILE A 151 5.50 2.35 13.77
CA ILE A 151 6.92 2.15 13.48
C ILE A 151 7.21 2.36 11.99
N PHE A 152 6.41 1.75 11.11
CA PHE A 152 6.60 1.85 9.65
C PHE A 152 6.38 3.28 9.12
N GLU A 153 5.44 4.02 9.72
CA GLU A 153 5.20 5.44 9.47
C GLU A 153 6.33 6.34 10.00
N GLY A 154 7.26 5.83 10.82
CA GLY A 154 8.33 6.61 11.45
C GLY A 154 7.86 7.44 12.66
N LYS A 155 6.69 7.13 13.21
CA LYS A 155 6.13 7.80 14.40
C LYS A 155 6.61 7.21 15.73
N THR A 156 7.30 6.08 15.68
CA THR A 156 7.84 5.41 16.87
C THR A 156 9.08 4.61 16.46
N GLU A 157 10.09 4.58 17.33
CA GLU A 157 11.32 3.85 17.07
C GLU A 157 11.15 2.34 17.25
N LEU A 158 11.81 1.55 16.39
CA LEU A 158 11.82 0.10 16.48
C LEU A 158 12.45 -0.39 17.79
N ASN A 159 13.52 0.28 18.25
CA ASN A 159 14.32 -0.11 19.40
C ASN A 159 13.52 -0.17 20.72
N SER A 160 12.43 0.59 20.83
CA SER A 160 11.53 0.54 21.98
C SER A 160 10.79 -0.81 22.13
N TYR A 161 10.86 -1.68 21.13
CA TYR A 161 10.16 -2.97 21.07
C TYR A 161 11.11 -4.15 20.81
N LEU A 162 12.42 -3.93 20.85
CA LEU A 162 13.41 -5.00 20.80
C LEU A 162 13.74 -5.46 22.23
N ASN A 163 13.69 -6.77 22.47
CA ASN A 163 14.23 -7.35 23.70
C ASN A 163 15.77 -7.34 23.65
N LEU A 164 16.40 -7.58 24.80
CA LEU A 164 17.86 -7.64 24.96
C LEU A 164 18.52 -8.65 24.00
N ASP A 165 17.80 -9.70 23.58
CA ASP A 165 18.27 -10.72 22.63
C ASP A 165 18.05 -10.32 21.15
N GLY A 166 17.65 -9.06 20.89
CA GLY A 166 17.33 -8.55 19.54
C GLY A 166 15.97 -9.00 18.99
N ASN A 167 15.20 -9.77 19.77
CA ASN A 167 13.88 -10.26 19.38
C ASN A 167 12.81 -9.17 19.53
N PHE A 168 12.04 -8.92 18.47
CA PHE A 168 10.94 -7.96 18.48
C PHE A 168 9.74 -8.51 19.27
N LYS A 169 9.28 -7.77 20.29
CA LYS A 169 8.11 -8.13 21.09
C LYS A 169 7.23 -6.92 21.36
N ILE A 170 5.95 -7.07 21.02
CA ILE A 170 4.90 -6.11 21.39
C ILE A 170 4.26 -6.67 22.65
N ASN A 171 4.49 -5.99 23.79
CA ASN A 171 3.75 -6.25 25.03
C ASN A 171 2.29 -5.85 24.86
#